data_AF-A0A101IPP0-F1
#
_entry.id   AF-A0A101IPP0-F1
#
_cell.length_a   1.000
_cell.length_b   1.000
_cell.length_c   1.000
_cell.angle_alpha   90.00
_cell.angle_beta   90.00
_cell.angle_gamma   90.00
#
_symmetry.space_group_name_H-M   'P 1'
#
loop_
_entity.id
_entity.type
_entity.pdbx_description
1 polymer ?
#
loop_
_entity_poly.entity_id
_entity_poly.type
_entity_poly.pdbx_seq_one_letter_code
_entity_poly.pdbx_strand_id
1 'polypeptide(L)'
;MRSKNIMNEKAVSPVVGVMLMLVVTIIIAAIVSGFTGGLVSEAGKSAQASIKADYSQNSGLTITHLGGDIINTLQTKIIVQVTADFGSATQKSWEVNTSVVKINGKPWFDKSDPYTSKMARTFQPGSTAVVIAEDLGQVQPQTYTSGTDDSTDKSCGFNHENAIGQRFILSLVDDAGRTIARTEVLIRP
;
A
#
# COMPACT_ATOMS: atom_id res chain seq x y z
N MET A 1 -30.38 77.08 21.17
CA MET A 1 -30.82 75.72 20.79
C MET A 1 -29.61 74.91 20.36
N ARG A 2 -29.22 73.87 21.11
CA ARG A 2 -28.27 72.84 20.66
C ARG A 2 -28.84 71.48 21.08
N SER A 3 -29.33 70.72 20.11
CA SER A 3 -29.83 69.36 20.32
C SER A 3 -28.64 68.44 20.58
N LYS A 4 -28.63 67.77 21.73
CA LYS A 4 -27.63 66.78 22.10
C LYS A 4 -28.18 65.41 21.70
N ASN A 5 -27.68 64.87 20.58
CA ASN A 5 -27.97 63.50 20.16
C ASN A 5 -27.45 62.54 21.22
N ILE A 6 -28.38 61.92 21.95
CA ILE A 6 -28.09 60.85 22.90
C ILE A 6 -27.89 59.59 22.05
N MET A 7 -26.63 59.29 21.74
CA MET A 7 -26.28 57.99 21.19
C MET A 7 -26.60 56.96 22.27
N ASN A 8 -27.63 56.14 22.03
CA ASN A 8 -27.98 55.00 22.88
C ASN A 8 -26.83 53.98 22.85
N GLU A 9 -25.84 54.14 23.72
CA GLU A 9 -24.98 53.05 24.15
C GLU A 9 -25.88 52.03 24.84
N LYS A 10 -26.32 51.01 24.10
CA LYS A 10 -27.02 49.87 24.67
C LYS A 10 -26.05 49.18 25.64
N ALA A 11 -26.10 49.58 26.90
CA ALA A 11 -25.41 48.90 27.98
C ALA A 11 -25.95 47.47 28.05
N VAL A 12 -25.15 46.53 27.54
CA VAL A 12 -25.44 45.11 27.68
C VAL A 12 -25.22 44.77 29.16
N SER A 13 -26.21 44.16 29.80
CA SER A 13 -26.06 43.73 31.20
C SER A 13 -24.85 42.80 31.32
N PRO A 14 -23.94 43.00 32.30
CA PRO A 14 -22.75 42.17 32.46
C PRO A 14 -23.06 40.66 32.50
N VAL A 15 -24.20 40.30 33.09
CA VAL A 15 -24.65 38.91 33.18
C VAL A 15 -25.09 38.37 31.83
N VAL A 16 -25.80 39.18 31.04
CA VAL A 16 -26.31 38.77 29.72
C VAL A 16 -25.17 38.63 28.71
N GLY A 17 -24.16 39.51 28.79
CA GLY A 17 -22.97 39.41 27.94
C GLY A 17 -22.19 38.12 28.19
N VAL A 18 -22.00 37.74 29.46
CA VAL A 18 -21.30 36.50 29.81
C VAL A 18 -22.10 35.26 29.41
N MET A 19 -23.41 35.25 29.69
CA MET A 19 -24.27 34.12 29.30
C MET A 19 -24.28 33.93 27.77
N LEU A 20 -24.33 35.01 27.01
CA LEU A 20 -24.31 34.95 25.55
C LEU A 20 -22.94 34.48 25.02
N MET A 21 -21.83 34.93 25.63
CA MET A 21 -20.49 34.47 25.28
C MET A 21 -20.33 32.96 25.51
N LEU A 22 -20.80 32.46 26.65
CA LEU A 22 -20.73 31.02 26.99
C LEU A 22 -21.54 30.16 26.01
N VAL A 23 -22.76 30.59 25.66
CA VAL A 23 -23.59 29.82 24.72
C VAL A 23 -22.94 29.73 23.35
N VAL A 24 -22.42 30.85 22.84
CA VAL A 24 -21.77 30.88 21.51
C VAL A 24 -20.52 30.00 21.50
N THR A 25 -19.67 30.06 22.53
CA THR A 25 -18.47 29.22 22.60
C THR A 25 -18.80 27.73 22.71
N ILE A 26 -19.84 27.36 23.47
CA ILE A 26 -20.31 25.97 23.59
C ILE A 26 -20.82 25.46 22.23
N ILE A 27 -21.60 26.26 21.51
CA ILE A 27 -22.09 25.90 20.17
C ILE A 27 -20.93 25.71 19.19
N ILE A 28 -19.99 26.66 19.15
CA ILE A 28 -18.81 26.55 18.26
C ILE A 28 -17.97 25.32 18.63
N ALA A 29 -17.74 25.07 19.92
CA ALA A 29 -16.99 23.90 20.38
C ALA A 29 -17.67 22.58 19.98
N ALA A 30 -19.00 22.49 20.11
CA ALA A 30 -19.77 21.31 19.71
C ALA A 30 -19.71 21.09 18.19
N ILE A 31 -19.81 22.16 17.40
CA ILE A 31 -19.73 22.09 15.94
C ILE A 31 -18.34 21.66 15.50
N VAL A 32 -17.28 22.30 16.02
CA VAL A 32 -15.89 21.95 15.70
C VAL A 32 -15.57 20.51 16.12
N SER A 33 -16.06 20.08 17.29
CA SER A 33 -15.93 18.69 17.75
C SER A 33 -16.69 17.69 16.85
N GLY A 34 -17.86 18.07 16.35
CA GLY A 34 -18.60 17.25 15.37
C GLY A 34 -17.84 17.11 14.04
N PHE A 35 -17.17 18.18 13.59
CA PHE A 35 -16.36 18.15 12.37
C PHE A 35 -15.07 17.33 12.51
N THR A 36 -14.44 17.27 13.69
CA THR A 36 -13.27 16.40 13.89
C THR A 36 -13.62 14.92 13.87
N GLY A 37 -14.82 14.52 14.32
CA GLY A 37 -15.30 13.14 14.23
C GLY A 37 -15.80 12.72 12.84
N GLY A 38 -16.47 13.64 12.12
CA GLY A 38 -17.06 13.37 10.80
C GLY A 38 -16.07 13.35 9.63
N LEU A 39 -14.96 14.10 9.71
CA LEU A 39 -13.95 14.17 8.64
C LEU A 39 -12.86 13.10 8.74
N VAL A 40 -12.74 12.40 9.86
CA VAL A 40 -11.71 11.35 10.07
C VAL A 40 -12.15 9.97 9.54
N SER A 41 -13.44 9.78 9.26
CA SER A 41 -13.99 8.42 9.16
C SER A 41 -14.04 7.81 7.74
N GLU A 42 -13.65 8.52 6.68
CA GLU A 42 -13.70 7.97 5.30
C GLU A 42 -12.39 8.09 4.50
N ALA A 43 -11.26 8.32 5.15
CA ALA A 43 -9.98 7.89 4.57
C ALA A 43 -9.93 6.35 4.66
N GLY A 44 -10.66 5.68 3.75
CA GLY A 44 -11.08 4.28 3.83
C GLY A 44 -10.00 3.37 4.39
N LYS A 45 -10.31 2.67 5.48
CA LYS A 45 -9.43 1.70 6.12
C LYS A 45 -8.78 0.80 5.06
N SER A 46 -7.46 0.95 4.85
CA SER A 46 -6.72 0.07 3.97
C SER A 46 -6.85 -1.35 4.50
N ALA A 47 -7.16 -2.31 3.63
CA ALA A 47 -7.18 -3.72 3.99
C ALA A 47 -5.88 -4.09 4.72
N GLN A 48 -5.97 -4.88 5.77
CA GLN A 48 -4.83 -5.36 6.55
C GLN A 48 -4.76 -6.88 6.43
N ALA A 49 -3.69 -7.39 5.85
CA ALA A 49 -3.50 -8.82 5.67
C ALA A 49 -2.08 -9.26 6.06
N SER A 50 -1.97 -10.49 6.52
CA SER A 50 -0.69 -11.15 6.77
C SER A 50 -0.41 -12.14 5.64
N ILE A 51 0.78 -12.02 5.05
CA ILE A 51 1.24 -12.89 3.98
C ILE A 51 2.60 -13.47 4.34
N LYS A 52 2.90 -14.65 3.79
CA LYS A 52 4.22 -15.24 3.76
C LYS A 52 4.60 -15.49 2.31
N ALA A 53 5.83 -15.18 1.94
CA ALA A 53 6.34 -15.53 0.62
C ALA A 53 7.61 -16.38 0.74
N ASP A 54 7.70 -17.37 -0.13
CA ASP A 54 8.80 -18.31 -0.26
C ASP A 54 9.32 -18.25 -1.70
N TYR A 55 10.60 -17.95 -1.88
CA TYR A 55 11.25 -17.84 -3.19
C TYR A 55 12.39 -18.86 -3.31
N SER A 56 12.41 -19.59 -4.42
CA SER A 56 13.50 -20.48 -4.83
C SER A 56 13.70 -20.36 -6.34
N GLN A 57 14.94 -20.24 -6.80
CA GLN A 57 15.25 -20.14 -8.23
C GLN A 57 14.83 -21.42 -8.97
N ASN A 58 14.89 -22.57 -8.31
CA ASN A 58 14.47 -23.87 -8.84
C ASN A 58 12.97 -24.13 -8.74
N SER A 59 12.31 -23.64 -7.68
CA SER A 59 10.91 -24.01 -7.38
C SER A 59 9.88 -22.94 -7.70
N GLY A 60 10.29 -21.69 -7.92
CA GLY A 60 9.39 -20.56 -8.15
C GLY A 60 9.15 -19.68 -6.91
N LEU A 61 8.15 -18.80 -7.03
CA LEU A 61 7.70 -17.91 -5.97
C LEU A 61 6.32 -18.35 -5.50
N THR A 62 6.19 -18.57 -4.20
CA THR A 62 4.93 -18.96 -3.56
C THR A 62 4.55 -17.90 -2.53
N ILE A 63 3.38 -17.28 -2.68
CA ILE A 63 2.83 -16.27 -1.77
C ILE A 63 1.59 -16.86 -1.10
N THR A 64 1.63 -17.04 0.21
CA THR A 64 0.53 -17.62 0.99
C THR A 64 -0.14 -16.54 1.84
N HIS A 65 -1.46 -16.49 1.79
CA HIS A 65 -2.25 -15.60 2.64
C HIS A 65 -2.45 -16.25 4.01
N LEU A 66 -1.82 -15.72 5.06
CA LEU A 66 -1.90 -16.31 6.40
C LEU A 66 -3.18 -15.92 7.16
N GLY A 67 -3.70 -14.72 6.92
CA GLY A 67 -4.91 -14.25 7.60
C GLY A 67 -5.15 -12.75 7.42
N GLY A 68 -6.25 -12.24 7.97
CA GLY A 68 -6.67 -10.84 7.86
C GLY A 68 -7.79 -10.63 6.85
N ASP A 69 -7.87 -9.42 6.31
CA ASP A 69 -8.89 -9.01 5.35
C ASP A 69 -8.71 -9.72 3.99
N ILE A 70 -9.81 -9.96 3.29
CA ILE A 70 -9.77 -10.47 1.90
C ILE A 70 -9.19 -9.38 1.01
N ILE A 71 -8.16 -9.72 0.23
CA ILE A 71 -7.51 -8.79 -0.68
C ILE A 71 -8.21 -8.83 -2.03
N ASN A 72 -8.63 -7.67 -2.53
CA ASN A 72 -9.20 -7.55 -3.87
C ASN A 72 -8.06 -7.37 -4.89
N THR A 73 -7.87 -8.34 -5.77
CA THR A 73 -6.80 -8.31 -6.77
C THR A 73 -7.01 -7.23 -7.83
N LEU A 74 -8.25 -6.74 -8.02
CA LEU A 74 -8.60 -5.67 -8.96
C LEU A 74 -7.87 -4.35 -8.67
N GLN A 75 -7.61 -4.10 -7.39
CA GLN A 75 -7.06 -2.84 -6.89
C GLN A 75 -5.78 -3.07 -6.10
N THR A 76 -5.13 -4.22 -6.30
CA THR A 76 -3.90 -4.59 -5.60
C THR A 76 -2.80 -4.91 -6.60
N LYS A 77 -1.66 -4.27 -6.38
CA LYS A 77 -0.41 -4.48 -7.09
C LYS A 77 0.56 -5.24 -6.20
N ILE A 78 1.40 -6.06 -6.83
CA ILE A 78 2.50 -6.75 -6.16
C ILE A 78 3.78 -5.99 -6.50
N ILE A 79 4.51 -5.56 -5.48
CA ILE A 79 5.77 -4.84 -5.62
C ILE A 79 6.87 -5.65 -4.96
N VAL A 80 7.97 -5.84 -5.68
CA VAL A 80 9.19 -6.41 -5.13
C VAL A 80 10.26 -5.33 -5.02
N GLN A 81 10.98 -5.31 -3.90
CA GLN A 81 12.02 -4.31 -3.61
C GLN A 81 13.27 -5.02 -3.13
N VAL A 82 14.43 -4.60 -3.64
CA VAL A 82 15.72 -5.11 -3.17
C VAL A 82 16.08 -4.49 -1.82
N THR A 83 16.68 -5.28 -0.93
CA THR A 83 17.20 -4.77 0.34
C THR A 83 18.62 -4.23 0.16
N ALA A 84 19.19 -3.67 1.23
CA ALA A 84 20.59 -3.24 1.27
C ALA A 84 21.59 -4.41 1.05
N ASP A 85 21.14 -5.67 1.14
CA ASP A 85 21.95 -6.85 0.87
C ASP A 85 22.49 -6.86 -0.58
N PHE A 86 21.82 -6.14 -1.50
CA PHE A 86 22.18 -5.99 -2.92
C PHE A 86 23.18 -4.84 -3.21
N GLY A 87 23.81 -4.24 -2.20
CA GLY A 87 24.83 -3.19 -2.38
C GLY A 87 24.26 -1.86 -2.92
N SER A 88 24.89 -1.29 -3.96
CA SER A 88 24.51 0.04 -4.52
C SER A 88 23.18 0.06 -5.29
N ALA A 89 22.49 -1.07 -5.44
CA ALA A 89 21.13 -1.12 -5.98
C ALA A 89 20.07 -0.71 -4.93
N THR A 90 20.39 0.24 -4.05
CA THR A 90 19.59 0.55 -2.86
C THR A 90 18.18 1.05 -3.22
N GLN A 91 17.18 0.40 -2.63
CA GLN A 91 15.75 0.78 -2.67
C GLN A 91 15.06 0.78 -4.05
N LYS A 92 15.60 0.08 -5.04
CA LYS A 92 14.88 -0.12 -6.30
C LYS A 92 13.65 -1.02 -6.08
N SER A 93 12.54 -0.66 -6.70
CA SER A 93 11.28 -1.39 -6.63
C SER A 93 10.72 -1.68 -8.02
N TRP A 94 10.15 -2.86 -8.20
CA TRP A 94 9.53 -3.28 -9.45
C TRP A 94 8.11 -3.75 -9.20
N GLU A 95 7.19 -3.31 -10.06
CA GLU A 95 5.85 -3.87 -10.13
C GLU A 95 5.93 -5.22 -10.84
N VAL A 96 5.42 -6.26 -10.20
CA VAL A 96 5.44 -7.62 -10.70
C VAL A 96 4.40 -7.79 -11.81
N ASN A 97 4.76 -8.49 -12.88
CA ASN A 97 3.79 -8.92 -13.88
C ASN A 97 2.80 -9.93 -13.27
N THR A 98 1.55 -9.52 -13.10
CA THR A 98 0.51 -10.31 -12.43
C THR A 98 -0.05 -11.44 -13.30
N SER A 99 0.15 -11.39 -14.62
CA SER A 99 -0.36 -12.42 -15.55
C SER A 99 0.22 -13.82 -15.30
N VAL A 100 1.44 -13.91 -14.77
CA VAL A 100 2.09 -15.19 -14.42
C VAL A 100 1.86 -15.63 -12.97
N VAL A 101 1.31 -14.75 -12.14
CA VAL A 101 1.00 -15.06 -10.74
C VAL A 101 -0.35 -15.76 -10.69
N LYS A 102 -0.42 -17.04 -10.29
CA LYS A 102 -1.67 -17.82 -10.32
C LYS A 102 -2.19 -18.12 -8.92
N ILE A 103 -3.42 -17.71 -8.61
CA ILE A 103 -4.15 -18.11 -7.40
C ILE A 103 -5.10 -19.25 -7.78
N ASN A 104 -4.93 -20.43 -7.17
CA ASN A 104 -5.76 -21.62 -7.47
C ASN A 104 -5.88 -21.91 -8.98
N GLY A 105 -4.79 -21.75 -9.73
CA GLY A 105 -4.73 -21.97 -11.18
C GLY A 105 -5.29 -20.85 -12.05
N LYS A 106 -5.85 -19.78 -11.45
CA LYS A 106 -6.29 -18.58 -12.17
C LYS A 106 -5.25 -17.47 -12.07
N PRO A 107 -4.92 -16.76 -13.17
CA PRO A 107 -4.01 -15.63 -13.09
C PRO A 107 -4.55 -14.54 -12.16
N TRP A 108 -3.65 -13.86 -11.47
CA TRP A 108 -3.94 -12.65 -10.72
C TRP A 108 -4.51 -11.62 -11.68
N PHE A 109 -5.38 -10.77 -11.15
CA PHE A 109 -6.06 -9.79 -11.97
C PHE A 109 -5.09 -8.87 -12.70
N ASP A 110 -5.22 -8.79 -14.01
CA ASP A 110 -4.49 -7.84 -14.85
C ASP A 110 -5.50 -6.92 -15.53
N LYS A 111 -5.34 -5.60 -15.34
CA LYS A 111 -6.19 -4.59 -15.97
C LYS A 111 -6.00 -4.54 -17.49
N SER A 112 -4.88 -5.07 -17.99
CA SER A 112 -4.54 -5.07 -19.42
C SER A 112 -5.13 -6.24 -20.20
N ASP A 113 -5.62 -7.29 -19.53
CA ASP A 113 -6.23 -8.46 -20.20
C ASP A 113 -7.75 -8.26 -20.38
N PRO A 114 -8.27 -8.34 -21.63
CA PRO A 114 -9.71 -8.22 -21.90
C PRO A 114 -10.55 -9.40 -21.35
N TYR A 115 -9.95 -10.52 -20.93
CA TYR A 115 -10.65 -11.73 -20.46
C TYR A 115 -10.72 -11.81 -18.92
N THR A 116 -11.37 -10.81 -18.33
CA THR A 116 -11.57 -10.59 -16.90
C THR A 116 -12.22 -11.77 -16.14
N SER A 117 -12.98 -12.65 -16.80
CA SER A 117 -13.73 -13.74 -16.14
C SER A 117 -12.87 -14.95 -15.75
N LYS A 118 -11.68 -15.09 -16.32
CA LYS A 118 -10.75 -16.20 -16.04
C LYS A 118 -9.78 -15.89 -14.89
N MET A 119 -9.76 -14.64 -14.42
CA MET A 119 -8.83 -14.16 -13.41
C MET A 119 -9.33 -14.35 -11.98
N ALA A 120 -8.40 -14.52 -11.06
CA ALA A 120 -8.67 -14.45 -9.64
C ALA A 120 -8.98 -13.00 -9.27
N ARG A 121 -10.17 -12.77 -8.71
CA ARG A 121 -10.66 -11.44 -8.28
C ARG A 121 -10.36 -11.13 -6.82
N THR A 122 -10.08 -12.18 -6.05
CA THR A 122 -9.82 -12.09 -4.63
C THR A 122 -8.68 -13.01 -4.26
N PHE A 123 -7.90 -12.60 -3.27
CA PHE A 123 -6.90 -13.42 -2.61
C PHE A 123 -7.34 -13.58 -1.16
N GLN A 124 -7.76 -14.80 -0.82
CA GLN A 124 -8.42 -15.11 0.46
C GLN A 124 -7.42 -15.69 1.46
N PRO A 125 -7.65 -15.54 2.77
CA PRO A 125 -6.93 -16.28 3.80
C PRO A 125 -6.88 -17.79 3.51
N GLY A 126 -5.70 -18.39 3.64
CA GLY A 126 -5.44 -19.80 3.35
C GLY A 126 -5.18 -20.12 1.88
N SER A 127 -5.42 -19.18 0.96
CA SER A 127 -5.08 -19.38 -0.45
C SER A 127 -3.61 -19.05 -0.74
N THR A 128 -3.12 -19.60 -1.86
CA THR A 128 -1.73 -19.43 -2.30
C THR A 128 -1.69 -18.93 -3.74
N ALA A 129 -0.92 -17.88 -3.97
CA ALA A 129 -0.49 -17.41 -5.29
C ALA A 129 0.86 -18.05 -5.64
N VAL A 130 0.99 -18.62 -6.82
CA VAL A 130 2.19 -19.32 -7.27
C VAL A 130 2.67 -18.74 -8.60
N VAL A 131 3.97 -18.54 -8.70
CA VAL A 131 4.71 -18.30 -9.93
C VAL A 131 5.69 -19.45 -10.07
N ILE A 132 5.66 -20.10 -11.23
CA ILE A 132 6.55 -21.22 -11.53
C ILE A 132 7.96 -20.74 -11.88
N ALA A 133 8.96 -21.60 -11.73
CA ALA A 133 10.37 -21.26 -11.93
C ALA A 133 10.66 -20.64 -13.30
N GLU A 134 10.02 -21.15 -14.37
CA GLU A 134 10.18 -20.64 -15.74
C GLU A 134 9.70 -19.19 -15.93
N ASP A 135 8.71 -18.76 -15.16
CA ASP A 135 8.13 -17.43 -15.22
C ASP A 135 8.79 -16.44 -14.25
N LEU A 136 9.74 -16.90 -13.41
CA LEU A 136 10.37 -16.05 -12.40
C LEU A 136 11.01 -14.80 -13.02
N GLY A 137 11.55 -14.89 -14.24
CA GLY A 137 12.14 -13.77 -14.95
C GLY A 137 11.20 -12.59 -15.20
N GLN A 138 9.87 -12.81 -15.12
CA GLN A 138 8.84 -11.79 -15.33
C GLN A 138 8.37 -11.12 -14.03
N VAL A 139 8.72 -11.67 -12.87
CA VAL A 139 8.30 -11.16 -11.55
C VAL A 139 9.44 -10.50 -10.77
N GLN A 140 10.52 -10.17 -11.47
CA GLN A 140 11.74 -9.63 -10.88
C GLN A 140 12.35 -8.56 -11.79
N PRO A 141 13.24 -7.71 -11.26
CA PRO A 141 14.15 -6.91 -12.06
C PRO A 141 14.85 -7.71 -13.17
N GLN A 142 14.68 -7.31 -14.43
CA GLN A 142 15.47 -7.85 -15.54
C GLN A 142 16.86 -7.21 -15.59
N THR A 143 17.78 -7.60 -14.70
CA THR A 143 19.22 -7.37 -14.97
C THR A 143 20.12 -8.29 -14.16
N TYR A 144 20.81 -9.17 -14.90
CA TYR A 144 22.22 -9.50 -14.69
C TYR A 144 22.81 -9.82 -16.08
N THR A 145 23.50 -8.86 -16.69
CA THR A 145 24.22 -9.12 -17.95
C THR A 145 25.68 -9.37 -17.61
N SER A 146 26.23 -10.52 -17.99
CA SER A 146 27.64 -10.92 -17.81
C SER A 146 28.59 -10.09 -18.70
N GLY A 147 28.63 -8.78 -18.50
CA GLY A 147 29.51 -7.85 -19.21
C GLY A 147 30.30 -6.99 -18.23
N THR A 148 31.57 -6.78 -18.53
CA THR A 148 32.53 -5.91 -17.82
C THR A 148 32.22 -4.41 -17.97
N ASP A 149 30.95 -4.02 -17.86
CA ASP A 149 30.55 -2.61 -17.85
C ASP A 149 30.19 -2.21 -16.42
N ASP A 150 31.07 -1.39 -15.85
CA ASP A 150 31.03 -0.82 -14.49
C ASP A 150 29.93 0.26 -14.37
N SER A 151 28.67 -0.15 -14.61
CA SER A 151 27.49 0.66 -14.35
C SER A 151 26.77 0.11 -13.13
N THR A 152 26.74 0.89 -12.06
CA THR A 152 26.21 0.60 -10.72
C THR A 152 24.75 0.10 -10.66
N ASP A 153 24.07 0.06 -11.80
CA ASP A 153 22.64 -0.21 -11.93
C ASP A 153 22.25 -1.66 -12.33
N LYS A 154 23.21 -2.54 -12.66
CA LYS A 154 22.93 -3.82 -13.36
C LYS A 154 22.79 -5.11 -12.51
N SER A 155 22.76 -5.06 -11.17
CA SER A 155 22.93 -6.29 -10.35
C SER A 155 21.83 -6.53 -9.31
N CYS A 156 20.58 -6.70 -9.73
CA CYS A 156 19.48 -6.92 -8.79
C CYS A 156 18.51 -8.07 -9.13
N GLY A 157 18.75 -8.80 -10.23
CA GLY A 157 17.94 -9.97 -10.59
C GLY A 157 18.01 -11.06 -9.51
N PHE A 158 16.85 -11.49 -9.02
CA PHE A 158 16.72 -12.54 -8.01
C PHE A 158 17.06 -13.95 -8.51
N ASN A 159 17.06 -14.18 -9.83
CA ASN A 159 17.39 -15.47 -10.45
C ASN A 159 18.90 -15.68 -10.69
N HIS A 160 19.73 -14.72 -10.31
CA HIS A 160 21.17 -14.85 -10.47
C HIS A 160 21.80 -15.61 -9.29
N GLU A 161 22.85 -16.40 -9.51
CA GLU A 161 23.52 -17.18 -8.45
C GLU A 161 23.98 -16.29 -7.28
N ASN A 162 24.47 -15.08 -7.58
CA ASN A 162 24.89 -14.10 -6.58
C ASN A 162 23.76 -13.56 -5.68
N ALA A 163 22.49 -13.71 -6.09
CA ALA A 163 21.35 -13.29 -5.29
C ALA A 163 20.98 -14.34 -4.22
N ILE A 164 21.50 -15.57 -4.33
CA ILE A 164 21.27 -16.64 -3.35
C ILE A 164 21.78 -16.19 -1.98
N GLY A 165 20.94 -16.34 -0.96
CA GLY A 165 21.24 -15.91 0.41
C GLY A 165 20.94 -14.43 0.69
N GLN A 166 20.62 -13.64 -0.33
CA GLN A 166 20.13 -12.27 -0.15
C GLN A 166 18.62 -12.25 0.10
N ARG A 167 18.12 -11.13 0.64
CA ARG A 167 16.70 -10.94 0.90
C ARG A 167 16.11 -9.86 0.02
N PHE A 168 14.85 -10.03 -0.37
CA PHE A 168 14.07 -8.96 -0.96
C PHE A 168 12.78 -8.78 -0.17
N ILE A 169 12.14 -7.63 -0.36
CA ILE A 169 10.86 -7.30 0.23
C ILE A 169 9.79 -7.53 -0.83
N LEU A 170 8.74 -8.25 -0.47
CA LEU A 170 7.51 -8.37 -1.25
C LEU A 170 6.41 -7.60 -0.52
N SER A 171 5.77 -6.68 -1.23
CA SER A 171 4.70 -5.84 -0.72
C SER A 171 3.46 -5.96 -1.60
N LEU A 172 2.30 -6.11 -0.98
CA LEU A 172 1.00 -5.92 -1.63
C LEU A 172 0.55 -4.50 -1.36
N VAL A 173 0.26 -3.76 -2.42
CA VAL A 173 -0.03 -2.33 -2.36
C VAL A 173 -1.34 -2.04 -3.09
N ASP A 174 -2.19 -1.20 -2.52
CA ASP A 174 -3.43 -0.80 -3.18
C ASP A 174 -3.20 0.20 -4.33
N ASP A 175 -4.23 0.47 -5.13
CA ASP A 175 -4.18 1.48 -6.20
C ASP A 175 -3.85 2.90 -5.68
N ALA A 176 -4.01 3.17 -4.38
CA ALA A 176 -3.67 4.43 -3.73
C ALA A 176 -2.22 4.46 -3.20
N GLY A 177 -1.43 3.40 -3.40
CA GLY A 177 -0.04 3.30 -2.95
C GLY A 177 0.13 2.90 -1.49
N ARG A 178 -0.95 2.53 -0.78
CA ARG A 178 -0.91 2.09 0.62
C ARG A 178 -0.57 0.62 0.69
N THR A 179 0.39 0.27 1.56
CA THR A 179 0.77 -1.12 1.79
C THR A 179 -0.32 -1.87 2.57
N ILE A 180 -0.84 -2.93 1.97
CA ILE A 180 -1.81 -3.87 2.56
C ILE A 180 -1.07 -4.93 3.39
N ALA A 181 0.02 -5.46 2.85
CA ALA A 181 0.83 -6.50 3.46
C ALA A 181 2.27 -6.40 2.97
N ARG A 182 3.24 -6.78 3.81
CA ARG A 182 4.67 -6.78 3.48
C ARG A 182 5.36 -7.94 4.16
N THR A 183 6.27 -8.60 3.44
CA THR A 183 7.12 -9.66 3.98
C THR A 183 8.52 -9.56 3.39
N GLU A 184 9.51 -9.95 4.19
CA GLU A 184 10.85 -10.22 3.68
C GLU A 184 10.94 -11.67 3.21
N VAL A 185 11.69 -11.89 2.14
CA VAL A 185 11.83 -13.18 1.48
C VAL A 185 13.30 -13.45 1.24
N LEU A 186 13.77 -14.59 1.73
CA LEU A 186 15.12 -15.09 1.47
C LEU A 186 15.15 -15.79 0.11
N ILE A 187 16.15 -15.45 -0.71
CA ILE A 187 16.38 -16.11 -1.99
C ILE A 187 17.12 -17.42 -1.73
N ARG A 188 16.43 -18.52 -2.04
CA ARG A 188 17.00 -19.86 -2.01
C ARG A 188 17.39 -20.29 -3.43
N PRO A 189 18.35 -21.22 -3.58
CA PRO A 189 18.52 -21.93 -4.84
C PRO A 189 17.18 -22.56 -5.26
#